data_AF-A0A537IKA6-F1
#
_entry.id   AF-A0A537IKA6-F1
#
_cell.length_a   1.000
_cell.length_b   1.000
_cell.length_c   1.000
_cell.angle_alpha   90.00
_cell.angle_beta   90.00
_cell.angle_gamma   90.00
#
_symmetry.space_group_name_H-M   'P 1'
#
loop_
_entity.id
_entity.type
_entity.pdbx_description
1 polymer ?
#
loop_
_entity_poly.entity_id
_entity_poly.type
_entity_poly.pdbx_seq_one_letter_code
_entity_poly.pdbx_strand_id
1 'polypeptide(L)'
;MFGFGDPSQVALIFGAGDPFQILLILAVVAVLLIWGPQKIPELARSIGRARREFDDASKGLVQQASSPSTDTSSPDTLVETAQKLGINTQGKTRQEISDEIVRQARK
;
A
#
# COMPACT_ATOMS: atom_id res chain seq x y z
N MET A 1 -27.48 15.96 -17.43
CA MET A 1 -26.03 16.26 -17.35
C MET A 1 -25.88 17.61 -16.67
N PHE A 2 -25.50 17.64 -15.40
CA PHE A 2 -25.29 18.88 -14.64
C PHE A 2 -23.92 19.46 -15.02
N GLY A 3 -23.90 20.54 -15.80
CA GLY A 3 -22.69 21.20 -16.26
C GLY A 3 -22.15 22.19 -15.23
N PHE A 4 -20.94 21.95 -14.74
CA PHE A 4 -20.16 22.83 -13.86
C PHE A 4 -19.67 24.14 -14.54
N GLY A 5 -20.27 24.54 -15.66
CA GLY A 5 -19.79 25.65 -16.51
C GLY A 5 -20.63 26.92 -16.46
N ASP A 6 -21.74 26.94 -15.71
CA ASP A 6 -22.61 28.12 -15.67
C ASP A 6 -22.20 29.07 -14.52
N PRO A 7 -21.75 30.31 -14.83
CA PRO A 7 -21.36 31.31 -13.83
C PRO A 7 -22.50 31.67 -12.87
N SER A 8 -23.75 31.45 -13.27
CA SER A 8 -24.95 31.71 -12.46
C SER A 8 -25.13 30.64 -11.38
N GLN A 9 -24.70 29.41 -11.64
CA GLN A 9 -24.74 28.31 -10.67
C GLN A 9 -23.63 28.47 -9.63
N VAL A 10 -22.40 28.84 -10.04
CA VAL A 10 -21.37 29.23 -9.06
C VAL A 10 -21.79 30.49 -8.29
N ALA A 11 -22.41 31.48 -8.92
CA ALA A 11 -22.97 32.62 -8.19
C ALA A 11 -24.11 32.22 -7.21
N LEU A 12 -24.86 31.15 -7.45
CA LEU A 12 -25.84 30.63 -6.50
C LEU A 12 -25.20 29.88 -5.31
N ILE A 13 -24.14 29.11 -5.57
CA ILE A 13 -23.39 28.38 -4.53
C ILE A 13 -22.51 29.33 -3.69
N PHE A 14 -22.03 30.43 -4.28
CA PHE A 14 -21.14 31.41 -3.64
C PHE A 14 -21.84 32.72 -3.22
N GLY A 15 -22.99 33.06 -3.80
CA GLY A 15 -23.68 34.36 -3.61
C GLY A 15 -24.87 34.31 -2.66
N ALA A 16 -25.45 33.13 -2.39
CA ALA A 16 -26.29 32.91 -1.22
C ALA A 16 -25.40 32.25 -0.17
N GLY A 17 -25.12 32.94 0.93
CA GLY A 17 -24.32 32.41 2.04
C GLY A 17 -24.91 31.13 2.59
N ASP A 18 -24.52 29.99 2.02
CA ASP A 18 -24.97 28.68 2.46
C ASP A 18 -24.49 28.50 3.91
N PRO A 19 -25.43 28.36 4.88
CA PRO A 19 -25.07 28.27 6.29
C PRO A 19 -24.12 27.10 6.55
N PHE A 20 -24.15 26.04 5.73
CA PHE A 20 -23.22 24.93 5.85
C PHE A 20 -21.78 25.30 5.46
N GLN A 21 -21.58 26.15 4.45
CA GLN A 21 -20.23 26.60 4.06
C GLN A 21 -19.60 27.46 5.15
N ILE A 22 -20.37 28.40 5.71
CA ILE A 22 -19.93 29.26 6.82
C ILE A 22 -19.60 28.39 8.04
N LEU A 23 -20.44 27.41 8.36
CA LEU A 23 -20.20 26.48 9.46
C LEU A 23 -18.92 25.65 9.27
N LEU A 24 -18.66 25.16 8.06
CA LEU A 24 -17.45 24.40 7.73
C LEU A 24 -16.20 25.28 7.91
N ILE A 25 -16.21 26.50 7.38
CA ILE A 25 -15.11 27.45 7.54
C ILE A 25 -14.87 27.76 9.02
N LEU A 26 -15.93 28.04 9.79
CA LEU A 26 -15.85 28.26 11.24
C LEU A 26 -15.26 27.06 11.97
N ALA A 27 -15.68 25.84 11.62
CA ALA A 27 -15.16 24.62 12.23
C ALA A 27 -13.67 24.44 11.96
N VAL A 28 -13.23 24.63 10.70
CA VAL A 28 -11.81 24.55 10.35
C VAL A 28 -11.01 25.64 11.07
N VAL A 29 -11.50 26.87 11.10
CA VAL A 29 -10.85 27.97 11.83
C VAL A 29 -10.78 27.67 13.32
N ALA A 30 -11.84 27.15 13.94
CA ALA A 30 -11.83 26.78 15.36
C ALA A 30 -10.77 25.72 15.66
N VAL A 31 -10.66 24.68 14.83
CA VAL A 31 -9.60 23.65 14.96
C VAL A 31 -8.22 24.29 14.78
N LEU A 32 -8.04 25.17 13.78
CA LEU A 32 -6.78 25.87 13.55
C LEU A 32 -6.42 26.88 14.65
N LEU A 33 -7.37 27.42 15.40
CA LEU A 33 -7.08 28.28 16.56
C LEU A 33 -6.58 27.45 17.74
N ILE A 34 -7.18 26.28 17.99
CA ILE A 34 -6.78 25.38 19.07
C ILE A 34 -5.40 24.76 18.78
N TRP A 35 -5.16 24.33 17.55
CA TRP A 35 -3.91 23.69 17.14
C TRP A 35 -2.85 24.68 16.64
N GLY A 36 -3.27 25.85 16.14
CA GLY A 36 -2.43 26.82 15.48
C GLY A 36 -2.29 26.57 13.96
N PRO A 37 -2.17 27.63 13.14
CA PRO A 37 -2.05 27.51 11.68
C PRO A 37 -0.74 26.81 11.25
N GLN A 38 0.26 26.74 12.15
CA GLN A 38 1.55 26.09 11.90
C GLN A 38 1.47 24.55 11.93
N LYS A 39 0.38 23.95 12.41
CA LYS A 39 0.26 22.48 12.45
C LYS A 39 0.07 21.85 11.09
N ILE A 40 -0.62 22.52 10.17
CA ILE A 40 -0.79 22.03 8.80
C ILE A 40 0.57 21.88 8.08
N PRO A 41 1.45 22.89 8.03
CA PRO A 41 2.76 22.74 7.39
C PRO A 41 3.68 21.76 8.14
N GLU A 42 3.56 21.66 9.47
CA GLU A 42 4.33 20.69 10.27
C GLU A 42 3.95 19.24 9.94
N LEU A 43 2.64 18.93 9.87
CA LEU A 43 2.11 17.63 9.47
C LEU A 43 2.47 17.29 8.02
N ALA A 44 2.35 18.26 7.10
CA ALA A 44 2.74 18.06 5.70
C ALA A 44 4.23 17.70 5.58
N ARG A 45 5.10 18.36 6.36
CA ARG A 45 6.55 18.07 6.38
C ARG A 45 6.84 16.68 6.97
N SER A 46 6.23 16.31 8.10
CA SER A 46 6.47 15.01 8.74
C SER A 46 5.99 13.86 7.86
N ILE A 47 4.78 13.96 7.30
CA ILE A 47 4.24 12.98 6.33
C ILE A 47 5.13 12.91 5.09
N GLY A 48 5.60 14.05 4.57
CA GLY A 48 6.50 14.10 3.43
C GLY A 48 7.83 13.39 3.68
N ARG A 49 8.41 13.54 4.89
CA ARG A 49 9.62 12.82 5.29
C ARG A 49 9.38 11.33 5.43
N ALA A 50 8.33 10.94 6.15
CA ALA A 50 7.96 9.54 6.32
C ALA A 50 7.72 8.83 4.98
N ARG A 51 7.01 9.48 4.04
CA ARG A 51 6.78 8.93 2.70
C ARG A 51 8.08 8.77 1.90
N ARG A 52 9.02 9.70 2.03
CA ARG A 52 10.33 9.62 1.37
C ARG A 52 11.18 8.49 1.93
N GLU A 53 11.25 8.37 3.25
CA GLU A 53 11.98 7.27 3.91
C GLU A 53 11.37 5.91 3.58
N PHE A 54 10.03 5.81 3.53
CA PHE A 54 9.35 4.60 3.11
C PHE A 54 9.64 4.23 1.65
N ASP A 55 9.62 5.20 0.73
CA ASP A 55 9.94 4.98 -0.69
C ASP A 55 11.41 4.55 -0.87
N ASP A 56 12.35 5.22 -0.20
CA ASP A 56 13.77 4.88 -0.23
C ASP A 56 14.03 3.47 0.33
N ALA A 57 13.39 3.11 1.44
CA ALA A 57 13.48 1.75 2.01
C ALA A 57 12.82 0.70 1.09
N SER A 58 11.67 1.01 0.49
CA SER A 58 10.95 0.12 -0.40
C SER A 58 11.74 -0.16 -1.69
N LYS A 59 12.40 0.85 -2.26
CA LYS A 59 13.29 0.69 -3.41
C LYS A 59 14.45 -0.26 -3.13
N GLY A 60 15.04 -0.19 -1.93
CA GLY A 60 16.07 -1.14 -1.49
C GLY A 60 15.57 -2.59 -1.48
N LEU A 61 14.35 -2.82 -0.97
CA LEU A 61 13.74 -4.16 -0.96
C LEU A 61 13.40 -4.67 -2.37
N VAL A 62 12.88 -3.81 -3.25
CA VAL A 62 12.58 -4.17 -4.65
C VAL A 62 13.87 -4.48 -5.40
N GLN A 63 14.94 -3.71 -5.19
CA GLN A 63 16.25 -3.95 -5.81
C GLN A 63 16.89 -5.26 -5.30
N GLN A 64 16.67 -5.61 -4.03
CA GLN A 64 17.13 -6.88 -3.46
C GLN A 64 16.30 -8.08 -3.96
N ALA A 65 14.99 -7.90 -4.21
CA ALA A 65 14.14 -8.91 -4.84
C ALA A 65 14.34 -9.02 -6.37
N SER A 66 14.91 -7.99 -7.01
CA SER A 66 15.23 -7.95 -8.44
C SER A 66 16.68 -8.31 -8.76
N SER A 67 17.54 -8.42 -7.75
CA SER A 67 18.77 -9.18 -7.87
C SER A 67 18.35 -10.64 -8.08
N PRO A 68 18.85 -11.34 -9.12
CA PRO A 68 18.53 -12.74 -9.30
C PRO A 68 19.27 -13.52 -8.21
N SER A 69 18.70 -13.56 -7.00
CA SER A 69 18.82 -14.73 -6.15
C SER A 69 18.03 -15.84 -6.84
N THR A 70 18.62 -16.38 -7.91
CA THR A 70 18.73 -17.83 -8.06
C THR A 70 19.03 -18.36 -6.66
N ASP A 71 18.19 -19.27 -6.15
CA ASP A 71 18.30 -19.96 -4.84
C ASP A 71 17.28 -19.60 -3.73
N THR A 72 16.03 -19.22 -4.04
CA THR A 72 14.89 -19.59 -3.14
C THR A 72 14.41 -21.03 -3.38
N SER A 73 15.12 -21.72 -4.26
CA SER A 73 14.93 -23.11 -4.63
C SER A 73 16.01 -23.97 -3.96
N SER A 74 16.34 -23.72 -2.70
CA SER A 74 17.25 -24.60 -1.97
C SER A 74 16.70 -26.03 -1.96
N PRO A 75 17.53 -27.05 -2.21
CA PRO A 75 17.09 -28.44 -2.19
C PRO A 75 16.44 -28.80 -0.85
N ASP A 76 16.89 -28.18 0.24
CA ASP A 76 16.41 -28.45 1.59
C ASP A 76 14.94 -28.06 1.80
N THR A 77 14.46 -26.94 1.24
CA THR A 77 13.06 -26.50 1.46
C THR A 77 12.05 -27.33 0.69
N LEU A 78 12.41 -27.80 -0.52
CA LEU A 78 11.58 -28.73 -1.29
C LEU A 78 11.53 -30.12 -0.63
N VAL A 79 12.67 -30.62 -0.17
CA VAL A 79 12.76 -31.91 0.53
C VAL A 79 12.01 -31.87 1.86
N GLU A 80 12.13 -30.78 2.62
CA GLU A 80 11.40 -30.58 3.87
C GLU A 80 9.88 -30.52 3.64
N THR A 81 9.43 -29.76 2.65
CA THR A 81 8.00 -29.67 2.30
C THR A 81 7.45 -31.02 1.86
N ALA A 82 8.22 -31.75 1.03
CA ALA A 82 7.88 -33.11 0.62
C ALA A 82 7.79 -34.07 1.81
N GLN A 83 8.74 -34.02 2.74
CA GLN A 83 8.76 -34.89 3.91
C GLN A 83 7.59 -34.61 4.87
N LYS A 84 7.20 -33.34 5.05
CA LYS A 84 5.99 -32.95 5.81
C LYS A 84 4.70 -33.47 5.17
N LEU A 85 4.69 -33.59 3.84
CA LEU A 85 3.58 -34.17 3.07
C LEU A 85 3.65 -35.70 2.97
N GLY A 86 4.63 -36.34 3.62
CA GLY A 86 4.81 -37.80 3.60
C GLY A 86 5.35 -38.34 2.27
N ILE A 87 5.92 -37.48 1.42
CA ILE A 87 6.49 -37.87 0.12
C ILE A 87 7.89 -38.45 0.34
N ASN A 88 8.15 -39.61 -0.24
CA ASN A 88 9.49 -40.22 -0.20
C ASN A 88 10.45 -39.47 -1.15
N THR A 89 11.48 -38.85 -0.58
CA THR A 89 12.47 -38.02 -1.27
C THR A 89 13.74 -38.78 -1.67
N GLN A 90 13.89 -40.04 -1.25
CA GLN A 90 15.11 -40.82 -1.52
C GLN A 90 15.13 -41.28 -2.98
N GLY A 91 16.16 -40.84 -3.72
CA GLY A 91 16.38 -41.21 -5.12
C GLY A 91 15.55 -40.42 -6.14
N LYS A 92 14.77 -39.40 -5.73
CA LYS A 92 13.97 -38.56 -6.64
C LYS A 92 14.72 -37.29 -7.06
N THR A 93 14.47 -36.85 -8.29
CA THR A 93 14.99 -35.58 -8.79
C THR A 93 14.19 -34.40 -8.24
N ARG A 94 14.79 -33.21 -8.26
CA ARG A 94 14.16 -31.98 -7.76
C ARG A 94 12.83 -31.65 -8.45
N GLN A 95 12.72 -31.96 -9.74
CA GLN A 95 11.51 -31.76 -10.54
C GLN A 95 10.42 -32.76 -10.16
N GLU A 96 10.75 -34.04 -9.98
CA GLU A 96 9.78 -35.04 -9.49
C GLU A 96 9.26 -34.73 -8.09
N ILE A 97 10.12 -34.25 -7.20
CA ILE A 97 9.70 -33.86 -5.84
C ILE A 97 8.74 -32.67 -5.92
N SER A 98 9.04 -31.66 -6.74
CA SER A 98 8.18 -30.50 -6.95
C SER A 98 6.82 -30.87 -7.54
N ASP A 99 6.81 -31.70 -8.58
CA ASP A 99 5.57 -32.13 -9.24
C ASP A 99 4.69 -32.96 -8.30
N GLU A 100 5.29 -33.82 -7.47
CA GLU A 100 4.56 -34.61 -6.48
C GLU A 100 3.96 -33.74 -5.37
N ILE A 101 4.69 -32.72 -4.89
CA ILE A 101 4.17 -31.75 -3.90
C ILE A 101 2.94 -31.04 -4.46
N VAL A 102 3.02 -30.53 -5.70
CA VAL A 102 1.91 -29.82 -6.34
C VAL A 102 0.70 -30.75 -6.53
N ARG A 103 0.96 -32.02 -6.86
CA ARG A 103 -0.09 -33.01 -7.09
C ARG A 103 -0.80 -33.42 -5.80
N GLN A 104 -0.06 -33.56 -4.69
CA GLN A 104 -0.63 -33.81 -3.37
C GLN A 104 -1.39 -32.60 -2.82
N ALA A 105 -0.87 -31.39 -3.01
CA ALA A 105 -1.54 -30.17 -2.54
C ALA A 105 -2.87 -29.87 -3.26
N ARG A 106 -3.09 -30.45 -4.45
CA ARG A 106 -4.32 -30.31 -5.24
C ARG A 106 -5.32 -31.45 -5.04
N LYS A 107 -4.97 -32.47 -4.25
CA LYS A 107 -5.81 -33.64 -3.97
C LYS A 107 -6.59 -33.44 -2.68
#